data_AF-A0A6P4YVR8-F1
#
_entry.id   AF-A0A6P4YVR8-F1
#
_cell.length_a   1.000
_cell.length_b   1.000
_cell.length_c   1.000
_cell.angle_alpha   90.00
_cell.angle_beta   90.00
_cell.angle_gamma   90.00
#
_symmetry.space_group_name_H-M   'P 1'
#
loop_
_entity.id
_entity.type
_entity.pdbx_description
1 polymer ?
#
loop_
_entity_poly.entity_id
_entity_poly.type
_entity_poly.pdbx_seq_one_letter_code
_entity_poly.pdbx_strand_id
1 'polypeptide(L)'
;MARILAASAVLFFLLGVASAQSLKGCYVGDGDSAAADASSDDMINSDCAEFCAKEGKPYSGTGGEGGRYCACLTEEDMGMLAPTKSDAANCDTPCPGKLEEMCGGGDNYVTIWSTGSAAKRMLSLREKLQNLRRALED
;
A
#
# COMPACT_ATOMS: atom_id res chain seq x y z
N MET A 1 -41.61 -4.72 17.31
CA MET A 1 -41.33 -4.71 15.86
C MET A 1 -39.87 -4.31 15.63
N ALA A 2 -38.92 -5.18 15.96
CA ALA A 2 -37.50 -4.81 16.02
C ALA A 2 -36.61 -5.99 15.63
N ARG A 3 -36.74 -6.51 14.40
CA ARG A 3 -35.88 -7.60 13.89
C ARG A 3 -35.76 -7.61 12.36
N ILE A 4 -35.46 -6.49 11.71
CA ILE A 4 -35.16 -6.51 10.25
C ILE A 4 -33.92 -5.68 9.85
N LEU A 5 -33.26 -4.95 10.77
CA LEU A 5 -32.12 -4.09 10.41
C LEU A 5 -30.72 -4.73 10.58
N ALA A 6 -30.61 -6.03 10.86
CA ALA A 6 -29.31 -6.69 11.02
C ALA A 6 -28.83 -7.44 9.75
N ALA A 7 -29.74 -7.84 8.87
CA ALA A 7 -29.40 -8.67 7.71
C ALA A 7 -28.70 -7.89 6.58
N SER A 8 -29.00 -6.59 6.42
CA SER A 8 -28.41 -5.78 5.34
C SER A 8 -26.97 -5.31 5.61
N ALA A 9 -26.49 -5.38 6.85
CA ALA A 9 -25.10 -5.07 7.18
C ALA A 9 -24.17 -6.28 6.98
N VAL A 10 -24.71 -7.50 7.03
CA VAL A 10 -23.95 -8.76 6.88
C VAL A 10 -23.64 -9.04 5.40
N LEU A 11 -24.51 -8.62 4.48
CA LEU A 11 -24.29 -8.81 3.04
C LEU A 11 -23.14 -7.95 2.48
N PHE A 12 -22.77 -6.86 3.17
CA PHE A 12 -21.62 -6.03 2.82
C PHE A 12 -20.27 -6.64 3.26
N PHE A 13 -20.27 -7.65 4.14
CA PHE A 13 -19.05 -8.30 4.63
C PHE A 13 -18.53 -9.41 3.70
N LEU A 14 -19.30 -9.82 2.69
CA LEU A 14 -18.88 -10.84 1.70
C LEU A 14 -18.24 -10.24 0.44
N LEU A 15 -18.25 -8.91 0.29
CA LEU A 15 -17.51 -8.22 -0.76
C LEU A 15 -16.22 -7.75 -0.13
N GLY A 16 -15.12 -8.35 -0.57
CA GLY A 16 -13.79 -8.23 0.02
C GLY A 16 -13.45 -6.82 0.48
N VAL A 17 -12.73 -6.76 1.60
CA VAL A 17 -12.12 -5.53 2.09
C VAL A 17 -11.42 -4.89 0.91
N ALA A 18 -11.99 -3.82 0.36
CA ALA A 18 -11.35 -3.06 -0.71
C ALA A 18 -10.05 -2.56 -0.11
N SER A 19 -8.93 -3.13 -0.55
CA SER A 19 -7.62 -2.66 -0.13
C SER A 19 -7.57 -1.17 -0.46
N ALA A 20 -7.36 -0.33 0.55
CA ALA A 20 -7.28 1.12 0.36
C ALA A 20 -5.98 1.55 -0.35
N GLN A 21 -5.18 0.58 -0.80
CA GLN A 21 -3.96 0.79 -1.54
C GLN A 21 -4.30 1.28 -2.96
N SER A 22 -3.52 2.23 -3.46
CA SER A 22 -3.68 2.72 -4.84
C SER A 22 -2.33 3.05 -5.47
N LEU A 23 -2.17 2.67 -6.73
CA LEU A 23 -0.99 2.95 -7.54
C LEU A 23 -0.79 4.46 -7.68
N LYS A 24 0.43 4.93 -7.43
CA LYS A 24 0.85 6.32 -7.62
C LYS A 24 1.61 6.52 -8.92
N GLY A 25 2.34 5.50 -9.36
CA GLY A 25 3.02 5.50 -10.66
C GLY A 25 4.44 4.94 -10.58
N CYS A 26 5.18 5.12 -11.67
CA CYS A 26 6.59 4.79 -11.75
C CYS A 26 7.46 6.02 -11.43
N TYR A 27 8.49 5.82 -10.61
CA TYR A 27 9.43 6.87 -10.21
C TYR A 27 10.87 6.41 -10.44
N VAL A 28 11.75 7.37 -10.69
CA VAL A 28 13.19 7.14 -10.66
C VAL A 28 13.59 6.91 -9.21
N GLY A 29 14.03 5.70 -8.91
CA GLY A 29 14.76 5.39 -7.69
C GLY A 29 16.25 5.63 -7.94
N ASP A 30 16.92 6.18 -6.94
CA ASP A 30 18.36 6.15 -6.85
C ASP A 30 18.71 4.69 -6.51
N GLY A 31 19.61 4.05 -7.26
CA GLY A 31 19.96 2.62 -7.10
C GLY A 31 20.45 2.17 -5.71
N ASP A 32 20.49 3.10 -4.73
CA ASP A 32 20.78 2.91 -3.31
C ASP A 32 19.73 3.56 -2.35
N SER A 33 18.73 4.32 -2.83
CA SER A 33 17.85 5.16 -1.99
C SER A 33 16.51 4.56 -1.59
N ALA A 34 16.20 3.38 -2.10
CA ALA A 34 15.30 2.47 -1.42
C ALA A 34 16.19 1.43 -0.73
N ALA A 35 16.87 1.80 0.36
CA ALA A 35 17.41 0.81 1.28
C ALA A 35 16.26 -0.13 1.62
N ALA A 36 16.27 -1.33 1.04
CA ALA A 36 15.09 -2.17 1.04
C ALA A 36 14.74 -2.53 2.49
N ASP A 37 13.57 -2.09 2.95
CA ASP A 37 13.06 -2.44 4.27
C ASP A 37 12.72 -3.93 4.34
N ALA A 38 12.40 -4.54 3.19
CA ALA A 38 12.17 -5.97 3.05
C ALA A 38 12.54 -6.47 1.64
N SER A 39 12.74 -7.79 1.51
CA SER A 39 12.86 -8.47 0.23
C SER A 39 12.14 -9.81 0.26
N SER A 40 11.66 -10.28 -0.89
CA SER A 40 10.98 -11.58 -1.04
C SER A 40 11.12 -12.11 -2.46
N ASP A 41 11.43 -13.41 -2.60
CA ASP A 41 11.42 -14.09 -3.89
C ASP A 41 9.99 -14.27 -4.45
N ASP A 42 8.97 -14.01 -3.64
CA ASP A 42 7.54 -14.00 -4.04
C ASP A 42 6.94 -12.58 -3.89
N MET A 43 7.75 -11.52 -4.04
CA MET A 43 7.28 -10.14 -3.89
C MET A 43 6.10 -9.80 -4.81
N ILE A 44 5.08 -9.14 -4.25
CA ILE A 44 3.97 -8.49 -4.96
C ILE A 44 3.69 -7.11 -4.33
N ASN A 45 3.08 -6.21 -5.11
CA ASN A 45 2.83 -4.83 -4.67
C ASN A 45 1.97 -4.73 -3.39
N SER A 46 0.93 -5.57 -3.29
CA SER A 46 -0.01 -5.53 -2.15
C SER A 46 0.65 -5.90 -0.83
N ASP A 47 1.61 -6.82 -0.86
CA ASP A 47 2.31 -7.30 0.32
C ASP A 47 3.29 -6.24 0.83
N CYS A 48 4.03 -5.61 -0.08
CA CYS A 48 4.87 -4.46 0.25
C CYS A 48 4.02 -3.31 0.83
N ALA A 49 2.88 -3.00 0.22
CA ALA A 49 1.99 -1.96 0.71
C ALA A 49 1.35 -2.29 2.07
N GLU A 50 1.04 -3.56 2.34
CA GLU A 50 0.55 -3.99 3.65
C GLU A 50 1.64 -3.92 4.72
N PHE A 51 2.85 -4.39 4.40
CA PHE A 51 4.01 -4.29 5.27
C PHE A 51 4.27 -2.83 5.67
N CYS A 52 4.38 -1.92 4.70
CA CYS A 52 4.59 -0.50 4.97
C CYS A 52 3.43 0.15 5.73
N ALA A 53 2.19 -0.32 5.53
CA ALA A 53 1.07 0.14 6.35
C ALA A 53 1.23 -0.23 7.84
N LYS A 54 1.74 -1.44 8.13
CA LYS A 54 2.03 -1.92 9.49
C LYS A 54 3.16 -1.13 10.14
N GLU A 55 4.18 -0.78 9.36
CA GLU A 55 5.25 0.16 9.74
C GLU A 55 4.78 1.62 9.86
N GLY A 56 3.50 1.88 9.57
CA GLY A 56 2.89 3.20 9.71
C GLY A 56 3.28 4.19 8.62
N LYS A 57 3.86 3.72 7.52
CA LYS A 57 4.34 4.51 6.38
C LYS A 57 3.21 4.73 5.35
N PRO A 58 3.04 5.95 4.81
CA PRO A 58 1.95 6.27 3.89
C PRO A 58 2.12 5.67 2.48
N TYR A 59 3.34 5.32 2.08
CA TYR A 59 3.63 4.77 0.77
C TYR A 59 4.54 3.55 0.85
N SER A 60 4.53 2.78 -0.22
CA SER A 60 5.39 1.64 -0.46
C SER A 60 5.93 1.69 -1.89
N GLY A 61 7.15 1.21 -2.09
CA GLY A 61 7.78 1.11 -3.39
C GLY A 61 8.36 -0.28 -3.61
N THR A 62 8.09 -0.88 -4.76
CA THR A 62 8.75 -2.11 -5.21
C THR A 62 9.74 -1.82 -6.33
N GLY A 63 10.91 -2.43 -6.30
CA GLY A 63 11.95 -2.22 -7.32
C GLY A 63 13.20 -3.07 -7.10
N GLY A 64 14.30 -2.60 -7.68
CA GLY A 64 15.61 -3.27 -7.66
C GLY A 64 15.64 -4.56 -8.47
N GLU A 65 16.78 -5.25 -8.40
CA GLU A 65 17.06 -6.43 -9.22
C GLU A 65 15.95 -7.50 -9.09
N GLY A 66 15.21 -7.72 -10.18
CA GLY A 66 14.13 -8.71 -10.25
C GLY A 66 12.83 -8.32 -9.53
N GLY A 67 12.66 -7.05 -9.14
CA GLY A 67 11.43 -6.55 -8.54
C GLY A 67 11.11 -7.13 -7.16
N ARG A 68 12.14 -7.65 -6.47
CA ARG A 68 12.01 -8.40 -5.21
C ARG A 68 12.11 -7.54 -3.94
N TYR A 69 12.47 -6.27 -4.08
CA TYR A 69 12.70 -5.38 -2.94
C TYR A 69 11.50 -4.49 -2.67
N CYS A 70 11.27 -4.22 -1.39
CA CYS A 70 10.22 -3.36 -0.88
C CYS A 70 10.83 -2.25 -0.03
N ALA A 71 10.37 -1.01 -0.23
CA ALA A 71 10.73 0.16 0.57
C ALA A 71 9.50 0.90 1.05
N CYS A 72 9.55 1.42 2.26
CA CYS A 72 8.47 2.12 2.93
C CYS A 72 8.77 3.61 3.05
N LEU A 73 7.95 4.40 2.37
CA LEU A 73 8.24 5.80 2.10
C LEU A 73 7.30 6.72 2.89
N THR A 74 7.86 7.82 3.37
CA THR A 74 7.15 8.97 3.93
C THR A 74 6.73 9.95 2.85
N GLU A 75 5.99 11.00 3.22
CA GLU A 75 5.70 12.12 2.31
C GLU A 75 6.96 12.86 1.87
N GLU A 76 7.98 12.94 2.74
CA GLU A 76 9.25 13.59 2.43
C GLU A 76 10.04 12.77 1.40
N ASP A 77 10.11 11.45 1.59
CA ASP A 77 10.75 10.54 0.63
C ASP A 77 10.08 10.64 -0.75
N MET A 78 8.75 10.67 -0.78
CA MET A 78 8.00 10.90 -2.01
C MET A 78 8.30 12.23 -2.69
N GLY A 79 8.60 13.29 -1.92
CA GLY A 79 8.98 14.60 -2.44
C GLY A 79 10.37 14.64 -3.09
N MET A 80 11.23 13.66 -2.78
CA MET A 80 12.57 13.52 -3.36
C MET A 80 12.58 12.68 -4.65
N LEU A 81 11.55 11.84 -4.86
CA LEU A 81 11.44 10.99 -6.03
C LEU A 81 10.97 11.77 -7.27
N ALA A 82 11.56 11.47 -8.42
CA ALA A 82 11.15 12.04 -9.70
C ALA A 82 10.20 11.09 -10.45
N PRO A 83 8.99 11.52 -10.86
CA PRO A 83 8.11 10.68 -11.65
C PRO A 83 8.72 10.43 -13.04
N THR A 84 8.47 9.25 -13.61
CA THR A 84 8.92 8.97 -14.98
C THR A 84 7.94 9.51 -16.02
N LYS A 85 8.42 9.68 -17.27
CA LYS A 85 7.57 10.07 -18.41
C LYS A 85 6.84 8.89 -19.05
N SER A 86 7.24 7.65 -18.75
CA SER A 86 6.74 6.44 -19.42
C SER A 86 6.81 5.24 -18.48
N ASP A 87 5.76 5.05 -17.69
CA ASP A 87 5.68 3.99 -16.68
C ASP A 87 5.85 2.60 -17.28
N ALA A 88 5.19 2.30 -18.40
CA ALA A 88 5.26 0.99 -19.04
C ALA A 88 6.62 0.64 -19.67
N ALA A 89 7.50 1.64 -19.85
CA ALA A 89 8.84 1.42 -20.42
C ALA A 89 9.95 1.44 -19.36
N ASN A 90 9.68 2.02 -18.19
CA ASN A 90 10.66 2.17 -17.12
C ASN A 90 10.38 1.28 -15.92
N CYS A 91 9.10 1.03 -15.61
CA CYS A 91 8.68 0.07 -14.59
C CYS A 91 8.07 -1.16 -15.26
N ASP A 92 8.90 -1.91 -15.97
CA ASP A 92 8.55 -3.07 -16.78
C ASP A 92 9.03 -4.41 -16.19
N THR A 93 9.64 -4.40 -15.01
CA THR A 93 10.04 -5.63 -14.30
C THR A 93 8.80 -6.28 -13.67
N PRO A 94 8.44 -7.51 -14.05
CA PRO A 94 7.36 -8.24 -13.40
C PRO A 94 7.67 -8.52 -11.92
N CYS A 95 6.64 -8.46 -11.07
CA CYS A 95 6.74 -8.91 -9.69
C CYS A 95 6.97 -10.43 -9.66
N PRO A 96 7.94 -10.95 -8.89
CA PRO A 96 8.27 -12.36 -8.92
C PRO A 96 7.16 -13.26 -8.34
N GLY A 97 6.34 -12.75 -7.42
CA GLY A 97 5.17 -13.48 -6.89
C GLY A 97 3.89 -13.37 -7.73
N LYS A 98 3.86 -12.47 -8.73
CA LYS A 98 2.69 -12.27 -9.61
C LYS A 98 3.10 -11.57 -10.91
N LEU A 99 3.38 -12.37 -11.94
CA LEU A 99 4.01 -11.91 -13.19
C LEU A 99 3.14 -10.94 -14.01
N GLU A 100 1.83 -10.85 -13.75
CA GLU A 100 0.94 -9.88 -14.38
C GLU A 100 1.02 -8.47 -13.77
N GLU A 101 1.72 -8.31 -12.65
CA GLU A 101 1.97 -7.02 -12.01
C GLU A 101 3.43 -6.57 -12.22
N MET A 102 3.65 -5.25 -12.24
CA MET A 102 4.99 -4.66 -12.36
C MET A 102 5.49 -4.18 -11.00
N CYS A 103 6.76 -4.46 -10.70
CA CYS A 103 7.45 -4.16 -9.45
C CYS A 103 8.75 -3.37 -9.71
N GLY A 104 8.63 -2.20 -10.32
CA GLY A 104 9.75 -1.36 -10.71
C GLY A 104 10.34 -1.73 -12.08
N GLY A 105 11.58 -1.34 -12.34
CA GLY A 105 12.28 -1.66 -13.58
C GLY A 105 13.79 -1.39 -13.52
N GLY A 106 14.58 -2.36 -13.99
CA GLY A 106 16.02 -2.38 -13.75
C GLY A 106 16.37 -2.12 -12.28
N ASP A 107 17.47 -1.41 -12.04
CA ASP A 107 17.91 -1.05 -10.68
C ASP A 107 17.48 0.38 -10.26
N ASN A 108 16.93 1.17 -11.18
CA ASN A 108 16.71 2.62 -10.97
C ASN A 108 15.25 3.05 -11.06
N TYR A 109 14.31 2.12 -11.18
CA TYR A 109 12.88 2.47 -11.25
C TYR A 109 12.08 1.70 -10.21
N VAL A 110 11.20 2.43 -9.52
CA VAL A 110 10.36 1.92 -8.45
C VAL A 110 8.88 2.15 -8.79
N THR A 111 8.06 1.13 -8.58
CA THR A 111 6.61 1.24 -8.66
C THR A 111 6.07 1.61 -7.28
N ILE A 112 5.41 2.76 -7.19
CA ILE A 112 4.94 3.32 -5.92
C ILE A 112 3.44 3.11 -5.74
N TRP A 113 3.07 2.68 -4.53
CA TRP A 113 1.68 2.57 -4.07
C TRP A 113 1.48 3.39 -2.80
N SER A 114 0.28 3.95 -2.63
CA SER A 114 -0.18 4.37 -1.31
C SER A 114 -0.61 3.14 -0.50
N THR A 115 -0.33 3.16 0.80
CA THR A 115 -0.62 2.02 1.69
C THR A 115 -2.05 2.03 2.23
N GLY A 116 -2.80 3.11 1.98
CA GLY A 116 -4.13 3.32 2.56
C GLY A 116 -4.12 3.57 4.09
N SER A 117 -2.94 3.78 4.68
CA SER A 117 -2.76 3.98 6.12
C SER A 117 -3.57 5.12 6.69
N ALA A 118 -3.76 6.22 5.93
CA ALA A 118 -4.61 7.32 6.35
C ALA A 118 -6.08 6.89 6.53
N ALA A 119 -6.63 6.13 5.58
CA ALA A 119 -7.99 5.60 5.68
C ALA A 119 -8.15 4.63 6.85
N LYS A 120 -7.18 3.74 7.07
CA LYS A 120 -7.15 2.83 8.24
C LYS A 120 -7.11 3.59 9.56
N ARG A 121 -6.26 4.62 9.67
CA ARG A 121 -6.17 5.46 10.87
C ARG A 121 -7.48 6.20 11.14
N MET A 122 -8.13 6.75 10.11
CA MET A 122 -9.44 7.40 10.25
C MET A 122 -10.51 6.41 10.73
N LEU A 123 -10.53 5.19 10.21
CA LEU A 123 -11.46 4.15 10.65
C LEU A 123 -11.22 3.76 12.11
N SER A 124 -9.98 3.49 12.48
CA SER A 124 -9.60 3.15 13.87
C SER A 124 -9.93 4.30 14.84
N LEU A 125 -9.70 5.55 14.44
CA LEU A 125 -10.05 6.70 15.27
C LEU A 125 -11.57 6.81 15.47
N ARG A 126 -12.36 6.57 14.41
CA ARG A 126 -13.81 6.56 14.49
C ARG A 126 -14.32 5.50 15.47
N GLU A 127 -13.78 4.29 15.43
CA GLU A 127 -14.13 3.21 16.38
C GLU A 127 -13.77 3.59 17.82
N LYS A 128 -12.57 4.15 18.04
CA LYS A 128 -12.16 4.64 19.36
C LYS A 128 -13.10 5.73 19.87
N LEU A 129 -13.47 6.69 19.02
CA LEU A 129 -14.43 7.75 19.37
C LEU A 129 -15.82 7.18 19.70
N GLN A 130 -16.30 6.18 18.96
CA GLN A 130 -17.57 5.51 19.26
C GLN A 130 -17.54 4.77 20.59
N ASN A 131 -16.44 4.09 20.91
CA ASN A 131 -16.28 3.39 22.19
C ASN A 131 -16.19 4.37 23.35
N LEU A 132 -15.44 5.47 23.20
CA LEU A 132 -15.36 6.53 24.20
C LEU A 132 -16.73 7.17 24.45
N ARG A 133 -17.52 7.41 23.39
CA ARG A 133 -18.87 7.93 23.53
C ARG A 133 -19.77 7.00 24.37
N ARG A 134 -19.74 5.69 24.09
CA ARG A 134 -20.52 4.71 24.86
C ARG A 134 -20.11 4.69 26.34
N ALA A 135 -18.81 4.73 26.62
CA ALA A 135 -18.30 4.76 27.99
C ALA A 135 -18.64 6.04 28.78
N LEU A 136 -19.05 7.11 28.10
CA LEU A 136 -19.57 8.33 28.74
C LEU A 136 -21.10 8.29 28.94
N GLU A 137 -21.80 7.41 28.23
CA GLU A 137 -23.24 7.21 28.32
C GLU A 137 -23.60 6.12 29.36
N ASP A 138 -22.61 5.36 29.86
CA ASP A 138 -22.68 4.38 30.95
C ASP A 138 -22.22 4.99 32.30
#